data_AF-A0A5D3AWZ6-F1
#
_entry.id   AF-A0A5D3AWZ6-F1
#
_cell.length_a   1.000
_cell.length_b   1.000
_cell.length_c   1.000
_cell.angle_alpha   90.00
_cell.angle_beta   90.00
_cell.angle_gamma   90.00
#
_symmetry.space_group_name_H-M   'P 1'
#
loop_
_entity.id
_entity.type
_entity.pdbx_description
1 polymer ?
#
loop_
_entity_poly.entity_id
_entity_poly.type
_entity_poly.pdbx_seq_one_letter_code
_entity_poly.pdbx_strand_id
1 'polypeptide(L)'
;MSSTYNNRPLYTARPPPGFRRKLWDWSTTFEVTFALSMMQPWEKAVIWTTLALITLLFWFSLYSYLPAHVTYLQRRYAYYVYGDENVELDWFIGRVKDLVETQMSRGAGEVQKGMGMAGGHSLEL
;
A
#
# COMPACT_ATOMS: atom_id res chain seq x y z
N MET A 1 -31.55 32.54 39.84
CA MET A 1 -31.83 32.14 38.46
C MET A 1 -30.58 31.48 37.91
N SER A 2 -30.42 30.16 38.11
CA SER A 2 -29.20 29.43 37.73
C SER A 2 -29.28 29.02 36.25
N SER A 3 -28.42 29.61 35.42
CA SER A 3 -28.29 29.24 34.01
C SER A 3 -27.72 27.82 33.89
N THR A 4 -28.57 26.87 33.52
CA THR A 4 -28.19 25.48 33.24
C THR A 4 -27.57 25.40 31.85
N TYR A 5 -26.29 25.76 31.74
CA TYR A 5 -25.52 25.55 30.51
C TYR A 5 -25.42 24.06 30.20
N ASN A 6 -26.18 23.63 29.20
CA ASN A 6 -26.16 22.28 28.66
C ASN A 6 -24.85 22.06 27.90
N ASN A 7 -23.82 21.57 28.59
CA ASN A 7 -22.48 21.26 28.07
C ASN A 7 -22.48 20.01 27.16
N ARG A 8 -23.24 20.05 26.07
CA ARG A 8 -23.12 19.04 25.00
C ARG A 8 -22.00 19.49 24.07
N PRO A 9 -21.02 18.64 23.77
CA PRO A 9 -19.99 19.01 22.80
C PRO A 9 -20.66 19.28 21.44
N LEU A 10 -20.33 20.40 20.83
CA LEU A 10 -20.84 20.79 19.50
C LEU A 10 -20.27 19.90 18.37
N TYR A 11 -19.23 19.12 18.67
CA TYR A 11 -18.54 18.27 17.71
C TYR A 11 -18.57 16.80 18.16
N THR A 12 -18.52 15.89 17.19
CA THR A 12 -18.42 14.46 17.46
C THR A 12 -17.15 14.19 18.27
N ALA A 13 -17.26 13.32 19.27
CA ALA A 13 -16.11 12.97 20.08
C ALA A 13 -15.07 12.24 19.22
N ARG A 14 -13.84 12.75 19.22
CA ARG A 14 -12.67 12.11 18.60
C ARG A 14 -12.49 10.67 19.12
N PRO A 15 -12.14 9.71 18.26
CA PRO A 15 -11.97 8.32 18.68
C PRO A 15 -10.85 8.17 19.73
N PRO A 16 -10.95 7.16 20.62
CA PRO A 16 -9.94 6.92 21.65
C PRO A 16 -8.56 6.64 21.03
N PRO A 17 -7.46 6.95 21.74
CA PRO A 17 -6.10 6.80 21.23
C PRO A 17 -5.79 5.36 20.81
N GLY A 18 -5.19 5.19 19.63
CA GLY A 18 -4.87 3.89 19.03
C GLY A 18 -4.75 3.96 17.50
N PHE A 19 -4.64 2.80 16.84
CA PHE A 19 -4.54 2.71 15.39
C PHE A 19 -5.79 3.29 14.67
N ARG A 20 -6.97 3.02 15.23
CA ARG A 20 -8.25 3.56 14.71
C ARG A 20 -8.26 5.08 14.67
N ARG A 21 -7.62 5.73 15.65
CA ARG A 21 -7.49 7.19 15.69
C ARG A 21 -6.55 7.71 14.60
N LYS A 22 -5.42 7.06 14.37
CA LYS A 22 -4.49 7.45 13.30
C LYS A 22 -5.14 7.32 11.91
N LEU A 23 -5.88 6.24 11.67
CA LEU A 23 -6.62 6.08 10.41
C LEU A 23 -7.70 7.14 10.25
N TRP A 24 -8.43 7.46 11.33
CA TRP A 24 -9.42 8.53 11.31
C TRP A 24 -8.75 9.89 11.00
N ASP A 25 -7.72 10.27 11.75
CA ASP A 25 -6.96 11.51 11.54
C ASP A 25 -6.42 11.61 10.10
N TRP A 26 -5.87 10.52 9.56
CA TRP A 26 -5.36 10.45 8.19
C TRP A 26 -6.48 10.62 7.15
N SER A 27 -7.59 9.88 7.32
CA SER A 27 -8.74 9.97 6.41
C SER A 27 -9.37 11.36 6.42
N THR A 28 -9.54 11.97 7.59
CA THR A 28 -10.09 13.31 7.75
C THR A 28 -9.16 14.37 7.16
N THR A 29 -7.84 14.24 7.36
CA THR A 29 -6.86 15.15 6.73
C THR A 29 -6.94 15.06 5.22
N PHE A 30 -6.98 13.85 4.66
CA PHE A 30 -7.09 13.63 3.22
C PHE A 30 -8.40 14.21 2.65
N GLU A 31 -9.54 13.97 3.32
CA GLU A 31 -10.84 14.49 2.89
C GLU A 31 -10.91 16.02 2.87
N VAL A 32 -10.22 16.69 3.81
CA VAL A 32 -10.15 18.14 3.88
C VAL A 32 -9.18 18.69 2.82
N THR A 33 -7.99 18.11 2.66
CA THR A 33 -6.97 18.59 1.69
C THR A 33 -7.47 18.53 0.25
N PHE A 34 -8.21 17.48 -0.12
CA PHE A 34 -8.75 17.31 -1.46
C PHE A 34 -10.17 17.88 -1.63
N ALA A 35 -10.69 18.59 -0.61
CA ALA A 35 -12.06 19.11 -0.58
C ALA A 35 -13.17 18.06 -0.82
N LEU A 36 -12.85 16.77 -0.64
CA LEU A 36 -13.77 15.64 -0.79
C LEU A 36 -14.90 15.67 0.25
N SER A 37 -14.73 16.45 1.32
CA SER A 37 -15.76 16.66 2.34
C SER A 37 -17.01 17.40 1.84
N MET A 38 -16.91 18.15 0.74
CA MET A 38 -18.03 18.93 0.16
C MET A 38 -18.71 18.22 -1.02
N MET A 39 -18.14 17.12 -1.50
CA MET A 39 -18.62 16.41 -2.68
C MET A 39 -19.74 15.43 -2.35
N GLN A 40 -20.59 15.15 -3.33
CA GLN A 40 -21.61 14.12 -3.15
C GLN A 40 -20.96 12.73 -3.06
N PRO A 41 -21.58 11.78 -2.33
CA PRO A 41 -20.99 10.44 -2.14
C PRO A 41 -20.69 9.71 -3.44
N TRP A 42 -21.50 9.93 -4.49
CA TRP A 42 -21.30 9.30 -5.79
C TRP A 42 -20.11 9.89 -6.55
N GLU A 43 -19.88 11.22 -6.48
CA GLU A 43 -18.74 11.88 -7.14
C GLU A 43 -17.43 11.40 -6.53
N LYS A 44 -17.41 11.31 -5.19
CA LYS A 44 -16.29 10.73 -4.44
C LYS A 44 -16.02 9.29 -4.89
N ALA A 45 -17.06 8.48 -5.11
CA ALA A 45 -16.89 7.11 -5.60
C ALA A 45 -16.25 7.05 -7.01
N VAL A 46 -16.63 7.97 -7.92
CA VAL A 46 -16.00 8.07 -9.24
C VAL A 46 -14.51 8.46 -9.13
N ILE A 47 -14.16 9.37 -8.23
CA ILE A 47 -12.76 9.74 -7.99
C ILE A 47 -11.95 8.55 -7.47
N TRP A 48 -12.44 7.85 -6.45
CA TRP A 48 -11.73 6.71 -5.87
C TRP A 48 -11.54 5.57 -6.87
N THR A 49 -12.57 5.27 -7.67
CA THR A 49 -12.48 4.23 -8.71
C THR A 49 -11.50 4.62 -9.82
N THR A 50 -11.53 5.88 -10.27
CA THR A 50 -10.58 6.39 -11.28
C THR A 50 -9.14 6.35 -10.75
N LEU A 51 -8.91 6.81 -9.52
CA LEU A 51 -7.60 6.80 -8.89
C LEU A 51 -7.09 5.37 -8.68
N ALA A 52 -7.97 4.45 -8.27
CA ALA A 52 -7.63 3.03 -8.15
C ALA A 52 -7.24 2.42 -9.50
N LEU A 53 -7.99 2.71 -10.57
CA LEU A 53 -7.66 2.26 -11.92
C LEU A 53 -6.30 2.79 -12.38
N ILE A 54 -6.06 4.10 -12.27
CA ILE A 54 -4.77 4.71 -12.64
C ILE A 54 -3.63 4.09 -11.83
N THR A 55 -3.82 3.88 -10.53
CA THR A 55 -2.82 3.28 -9.65
C THR A 55 -2.53 1.83 -10.04
N LEU A 56 -3.56 1.04 -10.36
CA LEU A 56 -3.39 -0.33 -10.83
C LEU A 56 -2.66 -0.39 -12.17
N LEU A 57 -3.03 0.46 -13.12
CA LEU A 57 -2.34 0.56 -14.41
C LEU A 57 -0.89 1.01 -14.23
N PHE A 58 -0.64 1.94 -13.31
CA PHE A 58 0.71 2.39 -12.98
C PHE A 58 1.55 1.25 -12.41
N TRP A 59 1.03 0.50 -11.43
CA TRP A 59 1.73 -0.67 -10.87
C TRP A 59 1.94 -1.75 -11.91
N PHE A 60 0.93 -2.05 -12.73
CA PHE A 60 1.05 -3.00 -13.84
C PHE A 60 2.17 -2.61 -14.80
N SER A 61 2.21 -1.33 -15.21
CA SER A 61 3.28 -0.79 -16.04
C SER A 61 4.64 -0.87 -15.35
N LEU A 62 4.70 -0.54 -14.06
CA LEU A 62 5.92 -0.60 -13.27
C LEU A 62 6.48 -2.02 -13.23
N TYR A 63 5.66 -3.02 -12.93
CA TYR A 63 6.10 -4.41 -12.88
C TYR A 63 6.47 -4.97 -14.26
N SER A 64 5.77 -4.56 -15.32
CA SER A 64 6.02 -5.06 -16.67
C SER A 64 7.23 -4.40 -17.35
N TYR A 65 7.41 -3.09 -17.20
CA TYR A 65 8.40 -2.32 -17.97
C TYR A 65 9.68 -1.99 -17.19
N LEU A 66 9.58 -1.71 -15.89
CA LEU A 66 10.73 -1.31 -15.08
C LEU A 66 11.89 -2.33 -15.07
N PRO A 67 11.68 -3.67 -14.94
CA PRO A 67 12.82 -4.60 -14.90
C PRO A 67 13.63 -4.63 -16.19
N ALA A 68 12.98 -4.49 -17.35
CA ALA A 68 13.68 -4.40 -18.64
C ALA A 68 14.47 -3.09 -18.77
N HIS A 69 13.93 -1.98 -18.28
CA HIS A 69 14.65 -0.70 -18.28
C HIS A 69 15.83 -0.67 -17.32
N VAL A 70 15.72 -1.27 -16.13
CA VAL A 70 16.80 -1.32 -15.15
C VAL A 70 17.99 -2.12 -15.68
N THR A 71 17.76 -3.28 -16.31
CA THR A 71 18.85 -4.09 -16.88
C THR A 71 19.59 -3.34 -18.00
N TYR A 72 18.85 -2.60 -18.82
CA TYR A 72 19.43 -1.77 -19.86
C TYR A 72 20.28 -0.60 -19.32
N LEU A 73 19.77 0.14 -18.34
CA LEU A 73 20.49 1.24 -17.70
C LEU A 73 21.74 0.75 -16.97
N GLN A 74 21.67 -0.44 -16.35
CA GLN A 74 22.80 -1.07 -15.69
C GLN A 74 23.96 -1.36 -16.67
N ARG A 75 23.68 -1.92 -17.86
CA ARG A 75 24.73 -2.19 -18.86
C ARG A 75 25.44 -0.92 -19.31
N ARG A 76 24.66 0.15 -19.52
CA ARG A 76 25.21 1.46 -19.87
C ARG A 76 26.04 2.06 -18.74
N TYR A 77 25.55 1.97 -17.51
CA TYR A 77 26.30 2.39 -16.33
C TYR A 77 27.63 1.63 -16.21
N ALA A 78 27.61 0.30 -16.42
CA ALA A 78 28.81 -0.54 -16.39
C ALA A 78 29.84 -0.09 -17.42
N TYR A 79 29.41 0.16 -18.66
CA TYR A 79 30.26 0.66 -19.73
C TYR A 79 30.94 1.97 -19.36
N TYR A 80 30.20 2.95 -18.83
CA TYR A 80 30.75 4.26 -18.53
C TYR A 80 31.67 4.29 -17.30
N VAL A 81 31.41 3.45 -16.31
CA VAL A 81 32.19 3.45 -15.06
C VAL A 81 33.38 2.51 -15.12
N TYR A 82 33.19 1.31 -15.66
CA TYR A 82 34.19 0.24 -15.64
C TYR A 82 34.85 -0.01 -17.01
N GLY A 83 34.33 0.59 -18.09
CA GLY A 83 34.86 0.39 -19.44
C GLY A 83 34.54 -0.97 -20.05
N ASP A 84 33.75 -1.80 -19.36
CA ASP A 84 33.32 -3.11 -19.82
C ASP A 84 31.82 -3.29 -19.54
N GLU A 85 31.10 -3.73 -20.57
CA GLU A 85 29.66 -3.94 -20.58
C GLU A 85 29.27 -5.24 -19.86
N ASN A 86 30.22 -6.17 -19.67
CA ASN A 86 30.01 -7.49 -19.10
C ASN A 86 30.44 -7.61 -17.64
N VAL A 87 30.83 -6.51 -16.98
CA VAL A 87 31.06 -6.52 -15.54
C VAL A 87 29.79 -7.01 -14.85
N GLU A 88 29.89 -8.16 -14.17
CA GLU A 88 28.79 -8.84 -13.48
C GLU A 88 28.21 -7.97 -12.35
N LEU A 89 27.35 -7.01 -12.72
CA LEU A 89 26.44 -6.34 -11.78
C LEU A 89 25.23 -7.24 -11.44
N ASP A 90 25.21 -8.47 -11.96
CA ASP A 90 24.18 -9.49 -11.72
C ASP A 90 24.12 -9.92 -10.24
N TRP A 91 25.19 -9.69 -9.48
CA TRP A 91 25.22 -9.90 -8.03
C TRP A 91 24.13 -9.11 -7.28
N PHE A 92 23.79 -7.89 -7.73
CA PHE A 92 22.74 -7.09 -7.09
C PHE A 92 21.35 -7.52 -7.53
N ILE A 93 21.14 -7.69 -8.85
CA ILE A 93 19.85 -8.08 -9.41
C ILE A 93 19.45 -9.50 -8.97
N GLY A 94 20.39 -10.44 -8.99
CA GLY A 94 20.19 -11.81 -8.50
C GLY A 94 19.78 -11.82 -7.04
N ARG A 95 20.48 -11.05 -6.17
CA ARG A 95 20.12 -10.94 -4.76
C ARG A 95 18.73 -10.35 -4.53
N VAL A 96 18.34 -9.32 -5.29
CA VAL A 96 16.99 -8.73 -5.17
C VAL A 96 15.93 -9.73 -5.59
N LYS A 97 16.15 -10.46 -6.70
CA LYS A 97 15.22 -11.51 -7.15
C LYS A 97 15.09 -12.61 -6.10
N ASP A 98 16.20 -13.13 -5.59
CA ASP A 98 16.21 -14.18 -4.56
C ASP A 98 15.49 -13.70 -3.29
N LEU A 99 15.73 -12.46 -2.86
CA LEU A 99 15.04 -11.88 -1.70
C LEU A 99 13.53 -11.76 -1.95
N VAL A 100 13.12 -11.26 -3.11
CA VAL A 100 11.70 -11.13 -3.47
C VAL A 100 11.02 -12.50 -3.50
N GLU A 101 11.65 -13.50 -4.11
CA GLU A 101 11.14 -14.86 -4.19
C GLU A 101 11.06 -15.52 -2.80
N THR A 102 12.05 -15.28 -1.94
CA THR A 102 12.06 -15.76 -0.55
C THR A 102 10.99 -15.06 0.30
N GLN A 103 10.70 -13.78 0.06
CA GLN A 103 9.64 -13.06 0.77
C GLN A 103 8.24 -13.47 0.28
N MET A 104 8.05 -13.67 -1.03
CA MET A 104 6.79 -14.15 -1.59
C MET A 104 6.46 -15.57 -1.13
N SER A 105 7.44 -16.46 -1.11
CA SER A 105 7.26 -17.84 -0.62
C SER A 105 6.95 -17.89 0.87
N ARG A 106 7.57 -17.03 1.69
CA ARG A 106 7.25 -16.89 3.11
C ARG A 106 5.85 -16.31 3.34
N GLY A 107 5.48 -15.26 2.62
CA GLY A 107 4.14 -14.65 2.70
C GLY A 107 3.04 -15.62 2.25
N ALA A 108 3.25 -16.36 1.16
CA ALA A 108 2.33 -17.39 0.70
C ALA A 108 2.19 -18.55 1.71
N GLY A 109 3.30 -18.97 2.34
CA GLY A 109 3.29 -19.98 3.40
C GLY A 109 2.54 -19.54 4.66
N GLU A 110 2.65 -18.27 5.06
CA GLU A 110 1.90 -17.72 6.21
C GLU A 110 0.40 -17.56 5.92
N VAL A 111 0.03 -17.13 4.71
CA VAL A 111 -1.38 -17.07 4.27
C VAL A 111 -2.00 -18.47 4.23
N GLN A 112 -1.28 -19.47 3.70
CA GLN A 112 -1.73 -20.86 3.67
C GLN A 112 -1.88 -21.45 5.08
N LYS A 113 -0.95 -21.15 6.00
CA LYS A 113 -1.01 -21.58 7.40
C LYS A 113 -2.18 -20.92 8.15
N GLY A 114 -2.45 -19.64 7.90
CA GLY A 114 -3.60 -18.92 8.45
C GLY A 114 -4.94 -19.43 7.92
N MET A 115 -5.03 -19.78 6.64
CA MET A 115 -6.22 -20.41 6.04
C MET A 115 -6.44 -21.85 6.55
N GLY A 116 -5.38 -22.62 6.75
CA GLY A 116 -5.46 -23.98 7.31
C GLY A 116 -5.95 -24.02 8.76
N MET A 117 -5.59 -23.01 9.58
CA MET A 117 -6.07 -22.90 10.97
C MET A 117 -7.56 -22.48 11.06
N ALA A 118 -8.11 -21.82 10.05
CA ALA A 118 -9.53 -21.45 10.02
C ALA A 118 -10.45 -22.63 9.61
N GLY A 119 -9.91 -23.67 8.97
CA GLY A 119 -10.67 -24.86 8.53
C GLY A 119 -10.70 -26.03 9.52
N GLY A 120 -9.95 -25.96 10.63
CA GLY A 120 -9.69 -27.12 11.50
C GLY A 120 -10.57 -27.27 12.75
N HIS A 121 -11.55 -26.39 12.99
CA HIS A 121 -12.32 -26.41 14.26
C HIS A 121 -13.78 -26.90 14.13
N SER A 122 -14.07 -27.72 13.12
CA SER A 122 -15.38 -28.37 12.98
C SER A 122 -15.25 -29.88 12.98
N LEU A 123 -15.87 -30.48 14.02
CA LEU A 123 -16.39 -31.85 14.11
C LEU A 123 -15.39 -32.94 14.51
N GLU A 124 -15.11 -33.01 15.82
CA GLU A 124 -15.00 -34.31 16.50
C GLU A 124 -16.26 -34.48 17.36
N LEU A 125 -17.00 -35.56 17.10
CA LEU A 125 -18.17 -36.05 17.84
C LEU A 125 -17.71 -36.79 19.10
#